data_AF-A0A1F9ZTP5-F1
#
_entry.id   AF-A0A1F9ZTP5-F1
#
_cell.length_a   1.000
_cell.length_b   1.000
_cell.length_c   1.000
_cell.angle_alpha   90.00
_cell.angle_beta   90.00
_cell.angle_gamma   90.00
#
_symmetry.space_group_name_H-M   'P 1'
#
loop_
_entity.id
_entity.type
_entity.pdbx_description
1 polymer ?
#
loop_
_entity_poly.entity_id
_entity_poly.type
_entity_poly.pdbx_seq_one_letter_code
_entity_poly.pdbx_strand_id
1 'polypeptide(L)' 'MAEKISEHPMLAYLIFVVPMALLAIALFFEANVLILIAITAWLGVAFVILFLPVASDNGSSQ' A
#
# COMPACT_ATOMS: atom_id res chain seq x y z
N MET A 1 0.76 9.95 11.69
CA MET A 1 -0.12 9.04 10.91
C MET A 1 0.29 7.57 11.02
N ALA A 2 1.58 7.25 11.04
CA ALA A 2 2.05 5.89 11.34
C ALA A 2 1.49 5.32 12.67
N GLU A 3 1.29 6.19 13.66
CA GLU A 3 0.71 5.86 14.98
C GLU A 3 -0.76 5.39 14.89
N LYS A 4 -1.58 5.96 13.99
CA LYS A 4 -2.98 5.54 13.77
C LYS A 4 -3.12 4.22 13.00
N ILE A 5 -2.12 3.85 12.19
CA ILE A 5 -2.07 2.52 11.56
C ILE A 5 -1.71 1.47 12.61
N SER A 6 -0.86 1.81 13.58
CA SER A 6 -0.55 0.96 14.73
C SER A 6 -1.78 0.68 15.60
N GLU A 7 -2.72 1.63 15.70
CA GLU A 7 -3.98 1.46 16.43
C GLU A 7 -5.01 0.58 15.67
N HIS A 8 -4.91 0.53 14.34
CA HIS A 8 -5.85 -0.21 13.49
C HIS A 8 -5.12 -1.23 12.60
N PRO A 9 -4.62 -2.34 13.16
CA PRO A 9 -3.84 -3.32 12.42
C PRO A 9 -4.60 -3.90 11.22
N MET A 10 -5.93 -3.99 11.30
CA MET A 10 -6.78 -4.47 10.21
C MET A 10 -6.66 -3.58 8.95
N LEU A 11 -6.50 -2.27 9.09
CA LEU A 11 -6.28 -1.37 7.95
C LEU A 11 -4.94 -1.64 7.29
N ALA A 12 -3.87 -1.90 8.07
CA ALA A 12 -2.57 -2.27 7.52
C ALA A 12 -2.65 -3.57 6.68
N TYR A 13 -3.36 -4.58 7.20
CA TYR A 13 -3.56 -5.83 6.48
C TYR A 13 -4.33 -5.63 5.18
N LEU A 14 -5.43 -4.87 5.20
CA LEU A 14 -6.28 -4.67 4.03
C LEU A 14 -5.60 -3.83 2.94
N ILE A 15 -4.75 -2.89 3.35
CA ILE A 15 -4.13 -1.93 2.43
C ILE A 15 -2.82 -2.47 1.83
N PHE A 16 -2.07 -3.29 2.56
CA PHE A 16 -0.76 -3.78 2.11
C PHE A 16 -0.69 -5.30 1.94
N VAL A 17 -1.14 -6.05 2.94
CA VAL A 17 -0.99 -7.52 2.93
C VAL A 17 -1.94 -8.16 1.92
N VAL A 18 -3.21 -7.73 1.88
CA VAL A 18 -4.20 -8.25 0.92
C VAL A 18 -3.78 -7.96 -0.52
N PRO A 19 -3.40 -6.72 -0.90
CA PRO A 19 -2.96 -6.47 -2.27
C PRO A 19 -1.67 -7.19 -2.63
N MET A 20 -0.73 -7.37 -1.70
CA MET A 20 0.46 -8.20 -1.96
C MET A 20 0.11 -9.67 -2.19
N ALA A 21 -0.80 -10.24 -1.39
CA ALA A 21 -1.26 -11.61 -1.59
C ALA A 21 -1.98 -11.76 -2.93
N LEU A 22 -2.85 -10.80 -3.28
CA LEU A 22 -3.51 -10.77 -4.58
C LEU A 22 -2.52 -10.63 -5.73
N LEU A 23 -1.46 -9.84 -5.59
CA LEU A 23 -0.41 -9.72 -6.60
C LEU A 23 0.31 -11.05 -6.81
N ALA A 24 0.69 -11.72 -5.72
CA ALA A 24 1.33 -13.03 -5.79
C ALA A 24 0.42 -14.05 -6.51
N ILE A 25 -0.86 -14.12 -6.12
CA ILE A 25 -1.85 -14.98 -6.79
C ILE A 25 -1.98 -14.61 -8.26
N ALA A 26 -2.12 -13.32 -8.59
CA ALA A 26 -2.26 -12.86 -9.96
C ALA A 26 -1.05 -13.25 -10.83
N LEU A 27 0.17 -13.18 -10.29
CA LEU A 27 1.37 -13.63 -10.98
C LEU A 27 1.41 -15.15 -11.17
N PHE A 28 1.03 -15.93 -10.14
CA PHE A 28 1.00 -17.40 -10.21
C PHE A 28 -0.01 -17.94 -11.22
N PHE A 29 -1.15 -17.26 -11.38
CA PHE A 29 -2.23 -17.67 -12.29
C PHE A 29 -2.17 -16.97 -13.65
N GLU A 30 -1.07 -16.27 -13.97
CA GLU A 30 -0.90 -15.52 -15.22
C GLU A 30 -2.08 -14.60 -15.53
N ALA A 31 -2.54 -13.89 -14.49
CA ALA A 31 -3.69 -13.01 -14.59
C ALA A 31 -3.47 -11.91 -15.62
N ASN A 32 -4.57 -11.42 -16.19
CA ASN A 32 -4.55 -10.36 -17.18
C ASN A 32 -3.76 -9.13 -16.68
N VAL A 33 -2.96 -8.54 -17.57
CA VAL A 33 -2.23 -7.28 -17.35
C VAL A 33 -3.07 -6.20 -16.68
N LEU A 34 -4.36 -6.06 -17.01
CA LEU A 34 -5.24 -5.08 -16.38
C LEU A 34 -5.39 -5.31 -14.87
N ILE A 35 -5.45 -6.57 -14.43
CA ILE A 35 -5.52 -6.93 -13.01
C ILE A 35 -4.21 -6.59 -12.31
N LEU A 36 -3.08 -6.90 -12.94
CA LEU A 36 -1.75 -6.56 -12.39
C LEU A 36 -1.58 -5.05 -12.24
N ILE A 37 -2.00 -4.27 -13.23
CA ILE A 37 -1.98 -2.80 -13.16
C ILE A 37 -2.86 -2.31 -12.02
N ALA A 38 -4.08 -2.82 -11.88
CA ALA A 38 -5.00 -2.41 -10.83
C ALA A 38 -4.43 -2.68 -9.42
N ILE A 39 -3.87 -3.87 -9.19
CA ILE A 39 -3.26 -4.24 -7.90
C ILE A 39 -2.03 -3.37 -7.61
N THR A 40 -1.19 -3.13 -8.61
CA THR A 40 0.02 -2.32 -8.46
C THR A 40 -0.33 -0.85 -8.20
N ALA A 41 -1.33 -0.32 -8.91
CA ALA A 41 -1.83 1.04 -8.69
C ALA A 41 -2.41 1.21 -7.29
N TRP A 42 -3.14 0.21 -6.78
CA TRP A 42 -3.60 0.21 -5.39
C TRP A 42 -2.42 0.34 -4.42
N LEU A 43 -1.42 -0.53 -4.53
CA LEU A 43 -0.22 -0.47 -3.68
C LEU A 43 0.49 0.90 -3.77
N GLY A 44 0.62 1.45 -4.98
CA GLY A 44 1.23 2.76 -5.20
C GLY A 44 0.45 3.90 -4.53
N VAL A 45 -0.87 3.95 -4.71
CA VAL A 45 -1.74 4.96 -4.09
C VAL A 45 -1.70 4.85 -2.56
N ALA A 46 -1.77 3.64 -2.03
CA ALA A 46 -1.64 3.39 -0.59
C ALA A 46 -0.31 3.92 -0.04
N PHE A 47 0.79 3.67 -0.75
CA PHE A 47 2.10 4.15 -0.37
C PHE A 47 2.18 5.68 -0.37
N VAL A 48 1.70 6.32 -1.44
CA VAL A 48 1.69 7.79 -1.56
C VAL A 48 0.86 8.43 -0.44
N ILE A 49 -0.30 7.89 -0.11
CA ILE A 49 -1.17 8.48 0.92
C ILE A 49 -0.58 8.30 2.32
N LEU A 50 -0.01 7.12 2.62
CA LEU A 50 0.33 6.75 3.99
C LEU A 50 1.79 7.04 4.38
N PHE A 51 2.72 7.01 3.42
CA PHE A 51 4.16 7.14 3.68
C PHE A 51 4.75 8.45 3.17
N LEU A 52 4.24 9.00 2.06
CA LEU A 52 4.77 10.24 1.49
C LEU A 52 4.60 11.48 2.39
N PRO A 53 3.47 11.67 3.10
CA PRO A 53 3.34 12.78 4.05
C PRO A 53 4.31 12.66 5.23
N VAL A 54 4.60 11.43 5.67
CA VAL A 54 5.53 11.16 6.77
C VAL A 54 6.98 11.48 6.38
N ALA A 55 7.35 11.27 5.12
CA ALA A 55 8.66 11.66 4.62
C ALA A 55 8.82 13.19 4.48
N SER A 56 7.73 13.92 4.25
CA SER A 56 7.73 15.39 4.13
C SER A 56 7.80 16.11 5.49
N ASP A 57 7.26 15.50 6.54
CA ASP A 57 7.21 16.10 7.90
C ASP A 57 8.59 16.12 8.60
N ASN A 58 9.54 15.29 8.15
CA ASN A 58 10.94 15.35 8.60
C ASN A 58 11.75 16.50 7.96
N GLY A 59 11.13 17.36 7.15
CA GLY A 59 11.77 18.48 6.46
C GLY A 59 11.65 19.84 7.16
N SER A 60 10.82 20.00 8.19
CA SER A 60 10.67 21.28 8.92
C SER A 60 11.09 21.17 10.39
N SER A 61 12.38 20.98 10.60
CA SER A 61 13.04 21.40 11.83
C SER A 61 13.85 22.67 11.55
N GLN A 62 13.14 23.78 11.32
CA GLN A 62 13.62 25.15 11.48
C GLN A 62 12.49 26.00 12.04
#